data_AF-A0A1M7AH95-F1
#
_entry.id   AF-A0A1M7AH95-F1
#
_cell.length_a   1.000
_cell.length_b   1.000
_cell.length_c   1.000
_cell.angle_alpha   90.00
_cell.angle_beta   90.00
_cell.angle_gamma   90.00
#
_symmetry.space_group_name_H-M   'P 1'
#
loop_
_entity.id
_entity.type
_entity.pdbx_description
1 polymer ?
#
loop_
_entity_poly.entity_id
_entity_poly.type
_entity_poly.pdbx_seq_one_letter_code
_entity_poly.pdbx_strand_id
1 'polypeptide(L)'
;MAQNQTSLEKANKRIKELKGFYRHILIFIVVNGFLFLLQSGVLHPFMPEGFPTEPYYFDWVNANIATWALILLVHAIILYRWKFPFFKKWEERQIQKYMEEDRKEMDRFK
;
A
#
# COMPACT_ATOMS: atom_id res chain seq x y z
N MET A 1 15.52 33.09 7.59
CA MET A 1 15.09 31.99 8.48
C MET A 1 13.99 31.09 7.85
N ALA A 2 14.00 30.86 6.53
CA ALA A 2 12.96 30.06 5.85
C ALA A 2 13.38 28.60 5.53
N GLN A 3 14.63 28.22 5.80
CA GLN A 3 15.18 26.94 5.36
C GLN A 3 14.76 25.73 6.25
N ASN A 4 14.40 25.97 7.53
CA ASN A 4 14.04 24.91 8.49
C ASN A 4 12.58 24.45 8.45
N GLN A 5 11.66 25.25 7.89
CA GLN A 5 10.24 24.88 7.80
C GLN A 5 10.05 23.71 6.83
N THR A 6 10.76 23.73 5.69
CA THR A 6 10.57 22.72 4.63
C THR A 6 11.11 21.33 4.98
N SER A 7 12.15 21.21 5.81
CA SER A 7 12.73 19.91 6.17
C SER A 7 11.90 19.20 7.23
N LEU A 8 11.43 19.95 8.24
CA LEU A 8 10.53 19.45 9.29
C LEU A 8 9.18 19.05 8.72
N GLU A 9 8.61 19.85 7.81
CA GLU A 9 7.33 19.56 7.19
C GLU A 9 7.39 18.31 6.29
N LYS A 10 8.48 18.15 5.51
CA LYS A 10 8.74 16.92 4.74
C LYS A 10 8.92 15.70 5.64
N ALA A 11 9.60 15.83 6.76
CA ALA A 11 9.76 14.75 7.73
C ALA A 11 8.42 14.36 8.37
N ASN A 12 7.61 15.35 8.78
CA ASN A 12 6.29 15.12 9.36
C ASN A 12 5.31 14.47 8.37
N LYS A 13 5.33 14.89 7.11
CA LYS A 13 4.53 14.26 6.04
C LYS A 13 4.87 12.78 5.89
N ARG A 14 6.17 12.44 5.89
CA ARG A 14 6.65 11.05 5.82
C ARG A 14 6.19 10.23 7.02
N ILE A 15 6.28 10.77 8.23
CA ILE A 15 5.81 10.08 9.45
C ILE A 15 4.30 9.81 9.37
N LYS A 16 3.53 10.78 8.85
CA LYS A 16 2.07 10.64 8.69
C LYS A 16 1.72 9.56 7.66
N GLU A 17 2.40 9.54 6.52
CA GLU A 17 2.24 8.51 5.49
C GLU A 17 2.61 7.11 6.03
N LEU A 18 3.72 7.01 6.78
CA LEU A 18 4.18 5.77 7.38
C LEU A 18 3.21 5.26 8.47
N LYS A 19 2.72 6.15 9.35
CA LYS A 19 1.67 5.81 10.33
C LYS A 19 0.40 5.29 9.64
N GLY A 20 0.00 5.92 8.53
CA GLY A 20 -1.12 5.47 7.71
C GLY A 20 -0.92 4.04 7.21
N PHE A 21 0.27 3.73 6.69
CA PHE A 21 0.61 2.39 6.22
C PHE A 21 0.64 1.33 7.32
N TYR A 22 1.23 1.64 8.48
CA TYR A 22 1.22 0.73 9.63
C TYR A 22 -0.20 0.38 10.09
N ARG A 23 -1.14 1.33 10.00
CA ARG A 23 -2.56 1.05 10.28
C ARG A 23 -3.14 0.04 9.27
N HIS A 24 -2.79 0.13 7.99
CA HIS A 24 -3.22 -0.84 6.98
C HIS A 24 -2.64 -2.23 7.25
N ILE A 25 -1.35 -2.32 7.61
CA ILE A 25 -0.72 -3.59 8.01
C ILE A 25 -1.41 -4.17 9.25
N LEU A 26 -1.68 -3.34 10.26
CA LEU A 26 -2.34 -3.78 11.50
C LEU A 26 -3.72 -4.39 11.19
N ILE A 27 -4.54 -3.67 10.42
CA ILE A 27 -5.87 -4.17 10.01
C ILE A 27 -5.72 -5.45 9.20
N PHE A 28 -4.76 -5.51 8.27
CA PHE A 28 -4.49 -6.72 7.50
C PHE A 28 -4.15 -7.91 8.41
N ILE A 29 -3.23 -7.76 9.36
CA ILE A 29 -2.85 -8.85 10.28
C ILE A 29 -4.04 -9.27 11.15
N VAL A 30 -4.80 -8.32 11.68
CA VAL A 30 -5.95 -8.61 12.56
C VAL A 30 -7.05 -9.34 11.79
N VAL A 31 -7.43 -8.85 10.61
CA VAL A 31 -8.50 -9.45 9.79
C VAL A 31 -8.08 -10.81 9.25
N ASN A 32 -6.87 -10.94 8.69
CA ASN A 32 -6.42 -12.22 8.14
C ASN A 32 -6.09 -13.23 9.24
N GLY A 33 -5.59 -12.79 10.39
CA GLY A 33 -5.43 -13.62 11.57
C GLY A 33 -6.77 -14.16 12.09
N PHE A 34 -7.80 -13.30 12.14
CA PHE A 34 -9.15 -13.72 12.49
C PHE A 34 -9.74 -14.72 11.48
N LEU A 35 -9.60 -14.48 10.17
CA LEU A 35 -10.03 -15.40 9.12
C LEU A 35 -9.28 -16.74 9.19
N PHE A 36 -7.98 -16.73 9.48
CA PHE A 36 -7.19 -17.93 9.68
C PHE A 36 -7.65 -18.72 10.91
N LEU A 37 -7.96 -18.04 12.01
CA LEU A 37 -8.53 -18.69 13.20
C LEU A 37 -9.89 -19.34 12.92
N LEU A 38 -10.75 -18.67 12.13
CA LEU A 38 -12.00 -19.25 11.65
C LEU A 38 -11.75 -20.49 10.78
N GLN A 39 -10.87 -20.40 9.78
CA GLN A 39 -10.53 -21.50 8.88
C GLN A 39 -9.91 -22.70 9.62
N SER A 40 -9.09 -22.45 10.65
CA SER A 40 -8.45 -23.51 11.45
C SER A 40 -9.41 -24.25 12.38
N GLY A 41 -10.66 -23.77 12.53
CA GLY A 41 -11.66 -24.36 13.40
C GLY A 41 -11.46 -24.10 14.89
N VAL A 42 -10.45 -23.32 15.30
CA VAL A 42 -10.21 -22.95 16.71
C VAL A 42 -11.42 -22.26 17.34
N LEU A 43 -12.19 -21.52 16.53
CA LEU A 43 -13.37 -20.79 16.98
C LEU A 43 -14.68 -21.61 16.88
N HIS A 44 -14.66 -22.82 16.30
CA HIS A 44 -15.85 -23.66 16.15
C HIS A 44 -16.63 -23.88 17.47
N PRO A 45 -15.98 -24.14 18.63
CA PRO A 45 -16.70 -24.34 19.90
C PRO A 45 -17.47 -23.11 20.39
N PHE A 46 -17.14 -21.92 19.88
CA PHE A 46 -17.78 -20.66 20.24
C PHE A 46 -18.80 -20.18 19.21
N MET A 47 -19.03 -20.95 18.13
CA MET A 47 -19.92 -20.55 17.05
C MET A 47 -21.32 -21.18 17.15
N PRO A 48 -22.35 -20.47 16.67
CA PRO A 48 -23.73 -20.95 16.71
C PRO A 48 -23.93 -22.21 15.86
N GLU A 49 -24.90 -23.03 16.25
CA GLU A 49 -25.31 -24.21 15.49
C GLU A 49 -25.71 -23.82 14.06
N GLY A 50 -25.07 -24.44 13.06
CA GLY A 50 -25.28 -24.16 11.64
C GLY A 50 -24.20 -23.30 10.98
N PHE A 51 -23.14 -22.89 11.70
CA PHE A 51 -22.02 -22.22 11.07
C PHE A 51 -21.26 -23.16 10.11
N PRO A 52 -20.90 -22.70 8.88
CA PRO A 52 -20.19 -23.54 7.92
C PRO A 52 -18.79 -23.88 8.41
N THR A 53 -18.58 -25.15 8.76
CA THR A 53 -17.28 -25.70 9.20
C THR A 53 -16.50 -26.38 8.07
N GLU A 54 -17.12 -26.51 6.90
CA GLU A 54 -16.50 -27.23 5.77
C GLU A 54 -15.35 -26.41 5.15
N PRO A 55 -14.18 -27.04 4.88
CA PRO A 55 -12.99 -26.33 4.39
C PRO A 55 -13.22 -25.52 3.12
N TYR A 56 -14.08 -26.01 2.22
CA TYR A 56 -14.41 -25.35 0.95
C TYR A 56 -14.96 -23.93 1.11
N TYR A 57 -15.69 -23.64 2.20
CA TYR A 57 -16.21 -22.29 2.46
C TYR A 57 -15.09 -21.28 2.73
N PHE A 58 -13.88 -21.74 3.05
CA PHE A 58 -12.73 -20.91 3.37
C PHE A 58 -11.66 -20.89 2.27
N ASP A 59 -11.85 -21.59 1.14
CA ASP A 59 -10.86 -21.63 0.06
C ASP A 59 -10.57 -20.23 -0.52
N TRP A 60 -11.57 -19.34 -0.51
CA TRP A 60 -11.42 -17.95 -0.94
C TRP A 60 -10.53 -17.12 -0.01
N VAL A 61 -10.35 -17.51 1.25
CA VAL A 61 -9.54 -16.78 2.25
C VAL A 61 -8.09 -16.70 1.79
N ASN A 62 -7.55 -17.79 1.24
CA ASN A 62 -6.18 -17.81 0.71
C ASN A 62 -6.01 -16.82 -0.47
N ALA A 63 -6.97 -16.79 -1.40
CA ALA A 63 -6.96 -15.84 -2.50
C ALA A 63 -7.10 -14.38 -2.01
N ASN A 64 -7.89 -14.16 -0.96
CA ASN A 64 -8.04 -12.86 -0.32
C ASN A 64 -6.71 -12.40 0.30
N ILE A 65 -6.09 -13.25 1.12
CA ILE A 65 -4.78 -13.00 1.74
C ILE A 65 -3.75 -12.64 0.66
N ALA A 66 -3.67 -13.43 -0.42
CA ALA A 66 -2.72 -13.20 -1.52
C ALA A 66 -2.95 -11.85 -2.21
N THR A 67 -4.21 -11.49 -2.48
CA THR A 67 -4.57 -10.20 -3.11
C THR A 67 -4.18 -9.03 -2.21
N TRP A 68 -4.51 -9.09 -0.93
CA TRP A 68 -4.16 -8.05 0.03
C TRP A 68 -2.64 -7.95 0.26
N ALA A 69 -1.94 -9.08 0.28
CA ALA A 69 -0.48 -9.11 0.35
C ALA A 69 0.14 -8.38 -0.85
N LEU A 70 -0.40 -8.58 -2.07
CA LEU A 70 0.02 -7.87 -3.27
C LEU A 70 -0.20 -6.34 -3.14
N ILE A 71 -1.39 -5.93 -2.65
CA ILE A 71 -1.73 -4.51 -2.44
C ILE A 71 -0.77 -3.85 -1.43
N LEU A 72 -0.46 -4.55 -0.33
CA LEU A 72 0.49 -4.08 0.67
C LEU A 72 1.91 -3.98 0.12
N LEU A 73 2.33 -4.94 -0.71
CA LEU A 73 3.63 -4.93 -1.36
C LEU A 73 3.75 -3.70 -2.29
N VAL A 74 2.74 -3.43 -3.11
CA VAL A 74 2.69 -2.24 -3.96
C VAL A 74 2.72 -0.95 -3.13
N HIS A 75 1.94 -0.88 -2.04
CA HIS A 75 1.97 0.28 -1.13
C HIS A 75 3.34 0.49 -0.47
N ALA A 76 4.01 -0.59 -0.07
CA ALA A 76 5.36 -0.53 0.46
C ALA A 76 6.32 0.05 -0.59
N ILE A 77 6.28 -0.43 -1.83
CA ILE A 77 7.10 0.09 -2.92
C ILE A 77 6.88 1.60 -3.10
N ILE A 78 5.62 2.06 -3.08
CA ILE A 78 5.28 3.49 -3.23
C ILE A 78 5.85 4.33 -2.09
N LEU A 79 5.79 3.86 -0.84
CA LEU A 79 6.37 4.58 0.31
C LEU A 79 7.90 4.60 0.26
N TYR A 80 8.51 3.49 -0.12
CA TYR A 80 9.97 3.36 -0.21
C TYR A 80 10.56 3.90 -1.51
N ARG A 81 9.75 4.38 -2.47
CA ARG A 81 10.25 4.93 -3.76
C ARG A 81 11.33 5.99 -3.59
N TRP A 82 11.24 6.79 -2.53
CA TRP A 82 12.17 7.87 -2.21
C TRP A 82 13.53 7.39 -1.70
N LYS A 83 13.62 6.15 -1.19
CA LYS A 83 14.86 5.54 -0.72
C LYS A 83 15.69 4.95 -1.86
N PHE A 84 15.06 4.65 -3.00
CA PHE A 84 15.76 4.06 -4.15
C PHE A 84 16.19 5.14 -5.15
N PRO A 85 17.50 5.38 -5.34
CA PRO A 85 18.00 6.42 -6.23
C PRO A 85 17.64 6.18 -7.71
N PHE A 86 17.40 4.93 -8.10
CA PHE A 86 16.93 4.57 -9.43
C PHE A 86 15.54 5.16 -9.76
N PHE A 87 14.60 5.09 -8.80
CA PHE A 87 13.25 5.63 -8.97
C PHE A 87 13.26 7.15 -9.15
N LYS A 88 14.10 7.84 -8.37
CA LYS A 88 14.26 9.29 -8.48
C LYS A 88 14.79 9.70 -9.87
N LYS A 89 15.81 8.99 -10.38
CA LYS A 89 16.34 9.22 -11.74
C LYS A 89 15.33 8.89 -12.84
N TRP A 90 14.45 7.91 -12.62
CA TRP A 90 13.39 7.59 -13.57
C TRP A 90 12.31 8.67 -13.58
N GLU A 91 11.85 9.11 -12.40
CA GLU A 91 10.85 10.18 -12.23
C GLU A 91 11.33 11.49 -12.87
N GLU A 92 12.57 11.87 -12.63
CA GLU A 92 13.18 13.08 -13.22
C GLU A 92 13.25 13.01 -14.76
N ARG A 93 13.54 11.83 -15.33
CA ARG A 93 13.52 11.63 -16.79
C ARG A 93 12.11 11.74 -17.38
N GLN A 94 11.09 11.24 -16.69
CA GLN A 94 9.70 11.37 -17.18
C GLN A 94 9.24 12.82 -17.13
N ILE A 95 9.56 13.55 -16.04
CA ILE A 95 9.22 14.97 -15.93
C ILE A 95 9.87 15.79 -17.05
N GLN A 96 11.15 15.55 -17.34
CA GLN A 96 11.84 16.22 -18.45
C GLN A 96 11.17 15.92 -19.80
N LYS A 97 10.78 14.66 -20.04
CA LYS A 97 10.08 14.26 -21.25
C LYS A 97 8.76 15.02 -21.42
N TYR A 98 7.93 15.09 -20.38
CA TYR A 98 6.66 15.83 -20.45
C TYR A 98 6.86 17.34 -20.62
N MET A 99 7.85 17.95 -19.95
CA MET A 99 8.17 19.37 -20.17
C MET A 99 8.64 19.66 -21.59
N GLU A 100 9.33 18.72 -22.23
CA GLU A 100 9.82 18.86 -23.60
C GLU A 100 8.70 18.62 -24.62
N GLU A 101 7.75 17.73 -24.32
CA GLU A 101 6.49 17.56 -25.07
C GLU A 101 5.63 18.84 -25.00
N ASP A 102 5.43 19.41 -23.81
CA ASP A 102 4.68 20.66 -23.60
C ASP A 102 5.31 21.82 -24.37
N ARG A 103 6.65 21.98 -24.34
CA ARG A 103 7.34 23.02 -25.12
C ARG A 103 7.13 22.85 -26.62
N LYS A 104 7.26 21.62 -27.13
CA LYS A 104 7.02 21.32 -28.55
C LYS A 104 5.58 21.57 -28.96
N GLU A 105 4.62 21.37 -28.06
CA GLU A 105 3.22 21.68 -28.31
C GLU A 105 3.00 23.20 -28.35
N MET A 106 3.55 23.96 -27.39
CA MET A 106 3.49 25.43 -27.37
C MET A 106 4.14 26.07 -28.60
N ASP A 107 5.27 25.54 -29.07
CA ASP A 107 5.96 26.02 -30.28
C ASP A 107 5.17 25.72 -31.57
N ARG A 108 4.25 24.74 -31.54
CA ARG A 108 3.41 24.36 -32.69
C ARG A 108 2.21 25.29 -32.88
N PHE A 109 1.81 26.02 -31.85
CA PHE A 109 0.70 26.97 -31.86
C PHE A 109 1.15 28.44 -32.05
N LYS A 110 2.43 28.65 -32.36
CA LYS A 110 3.05 29.96 -32.56
C LYS A 110 3.44 30.17 -34.02
#